data_AF-A0A7V9ASE6-F1
#
_entry.id   AF-A0A7V9ASE6-F1
#
_cell.length_a   1.000
_cell.length_b   1.000
_cell.length_c   1.000
_cell.angle_alpha   90.00
_cell.angle_beta   90.00
_cell.angle_gamma   90.00
#
_symmetry.space_group_name_H-M   'P 1'
#
loop_
_entity.id
_entity.type
_entity.pdbx_description
1 polymer ?
#
loop_
_entity_poly.entity_id
_entity_poly.type
_entity_poly.pdbx_seq_one_letter_code
_entity_poly.pdbx_strand_id
1 'polypeptide(L)'
;MKIEACLTSPKVRAAETARLACEHLRAEPQHEPALAGGPFDANQLAAGLGEVLLVGHDPDFSMAVHDLTGAQVRMKKGGLAGVDRGELIVMLRPAELRAIAGTS
;
A
#
# COMPACT_ATOMS: atom_id res chain seq x y z
N MET A 1 -13.76 7.08 -3.87
CA MET A 1 -12.71 6.04 -3.88
C MET A 1 -13.30 4.80 -3.22
N LYS A 2 -13.15 3.62 -3.82
CA LYS A 2 -13.65 2.37 -3.27
C LYS A 2 -12.57 1.33 -3.49
N ILE A 3 -11.86 1.00 -2.41
CA ILE A 3 -10.91 -0.10 -2.42
C ILE A 3 -11.71 -1.40 -2.59
N GLU A 4 -11.44 -2.12 -3.67
CA GLU A 4 -12.11 -3.38 -4.03
C GLU A 4 -11.36 -4.59 -3.47
N ALA A 5 -10.04 -4.46 -3.29
CA ALA A 5 -9.20 -5.49 -2.69
C ALA A 5 -8.15 -4.91 -1.74
N CYS A 6 -7.88 -5.64 -0.66
CA CYS A 6 -6.86 -5.29 0.35
C CYS A 6 -5.93 -6.50 0.48
N LEU A 7 -4.72 -6.43 -0.10
CA LEU A 7 -3.71 -7.47 -0.02
C LEU A 7 -2.62 -7.07 0.98
N THR A 8 -2.24 -7.98 1.86
CA THR A 8 -1.23 -7.70 2.88
C THR A 8 -0.22 -8.83 3.03
N SER A 9 1.01 -8.48 3.34
CA SER A 9 2.02 -9.41 3.82
C SER A 9 1.49 -10.25 4.99
N PRO A 10 1.79 -11.57 5.05
CA PRO A 10 1.38 -12.42 6.17
C PRO A 10 2.14 -12.13 7.47
N LYS A 11 3.17 -11.27 7.43
CA LYS A 11 3.91 -10.85 8.62
C LYS A 11 3.03 -9.96 9.50
N VAL A 12 2.97 -10.29 10.79
CA VAL A 12 2.09 -9.67 11.81
C VAL A 12 2.00 -8.15 11.71
N ARG A 13 3.12 -7.43 11.58
CA ARG A 13 3.13 -5.96 11.55
C ARG A 13 2.37 -5.36 10.35
N ALA A 14 2.46 -5.99 9.20
CA ALA A 14 1.76 -5.54 7.99
C ALA A 14 0.29 -5.97 8.03
N ALA A 15 0.02 -7.23 8.41
CA ALA A 15 -1.35 -7.73 8.59
C ALA A 15 -2.17 -6.88 9.56
N GLU A 16 -1.59 -6.46 10.68
CA GLU A 16 -2.27 -5.58 11.64
C GLU A 16 -2.50 -4.17 11.08
N THR A 17 -1.56 -3.65 10.27
CA THR A 17 -1.75 -2.35 9.59
C THR A 17 -2.89 -2.43 8.58
N ALA A 18 -2.95 -3.52 7.80
CA ALA A 18 -4.02 -3.76 6.84
C ALA A 18 -5.37 -3.91 7.53
N ARG A 19 -5.43 -4.63 8.66
CA ARG A 19 -6.64 -4.76 9.47
C ARG A 19 -7.21 -3.40 9.86
N LEU A 20 -6.37 -2.52 10.42
CA LEU A 20 -6.79 -1.17 10.86
C LEU A 20 -7.22 -0.28 9.69
N ALA A 21 -6.51 -0.34 8.56
CA ALA A 21 -6.86 0.43 7.37
C ALA A 21 -8.18 -0.07 6.76
N CYS A 22 -8.30 -1.38 6.58
CA CYS A 22 -9.40 -2.00 5.84
C CYS A 22 -10.73 -1.99 6.64
N GLU A 23 -10.68 -1.87 7.98
CA GLU A 23 -11.84 -1.54 8.83
C GLU A 23 -12.56 -0.25 8.37
N HIS A 24 -11.80 0.80 8.04
CA HIS A 24 -12.35 2.08 7.59
C HIS A 24 -12.76 2.05 6.11
N LEU A 25 -12.10 1.22 5.32
CA LEU A 25 -12.30 1.10 3.87
C LEU A 25 -13.39 0.09 3.49
N ARG A 26 -13.92 -0.66 4.48
CA ARG A 26 -14.90 -1.74 4.27
C ARG A 26 -14.41 -2.81 3.30
N ALA A 27 -13.11 -3.11 3.37
CA ALA A 27 -12.47 -4.19 2.64
C ALA A 27 -12.00 -5.27 3.62
N GLU A 28 -11.92 -6.52 3.17
CA GLU A 28 -11.36 -7.61 3.97
C GLU A 28 -9.89 -7.81 3.58
N PRO A 29 -8.93 -7.72 4.53
CA PRO A 29 -7.52 -7.95 4.23
C PRO A 29 -7.25 -9.42 3.93
N GLN A 30 -6.62 -9.69 2.79
CA GLN A 30 -6.21 -11.03 2.36
C GLN A 30 -4.69 -11.15 2.43
N HIS A 31 -4.20 -12.27 2.97
CA HIS A 31 -2.78 -12.53 3.03
C HIS A 31 -2.23 -12.88 1.65
N GLU A 32 -1.23 -12.13 1.21
CA GLU A 32 -0.51 -12.35 -0.05
C GLU A 32 0.96 -12.70 0.25
N PRO A 33 1.37 -13.97 0.06
CA PRO A 33 2.75 -14.41 0.30
C PRO A 33 3.81 -13.62 -0.46
N ALA A 34 3.52 -13.11 -1.67
CA ALA A 34 4.45 -12.29 -2.44
C ALA A 34 4.84 -10.98 -1.72
N LEU A 35 4.00 -10.49 -0.80
CA LEU A 35 4.28 -9.31 0.02
C LEU A 35 5.08 -9.65 1.30
N ALA A 36 5.50 -10.91 1.51
CA ALA A 36 6.29 -11.32 2.67
C ALA A 36 7.67 -10.64 2.73
N GLY A 37 8.19 -10.18 1.59
CA GLY A 37 9.44 -9.45 1.46
C GLY A 37 10.25 -9.91 0.25
N GLY A 38 11.04 -8.99 -0.30
CA GLY A 38 11.69 -9.14 -1.59
C GLY A 38 10.87 -8.49 -2.72
N PRO A 39 11.45 -8.39 -3.93
CA PRO A 39 10.80 -7.76 -5.08
C PRO A 39 9.49 -8.47 -5.45
N PHE A 40 8.48 -7.69 -5.85
CA PHE A 40 7.20 -8.19 -6.33
C PHE A 40 6.71 -7.33 -7.50
N ASP A 41 5.83 -7.89 -8.34
CA ASP A 41 5.17 -7.15 -9.42
C ASP A 41 3.79 -6.67 -8.95
N ALA A 42 3.68 -5.36 -8.70
CA ALA A 42 2.43 -4.75 -8.24
C ALA A 42 1.30 -4.85 -9.28
N ASN A 43 1.60 -4.79 -10.58
CA ASN A 43 0.58 -4.94 -11.62
C ASN A 43 0.05 -6.37 -11.65
N GLN A 44 0.94 -7.36 -11.49
CA GLN A 44 0.52 -8.76 -11.41
C GLN A 44 -0.39 -9.01 -10.21
N LEU A 45 -0.06 -8.46 -9.04
CA LEU A 45 -0.88 -8.60 -7.84
C LEU A 45 -2.23 -7.88 -7.95
N ALA A 46 -2.28 -6.74 -8.64
CA ALA A 46 -3.50 -5.95 -8.84
C ALA A 46 -4.39 -6.47 -9.97
N ALA A 47 -3.89 -7.38 -10.81
CA ALA A 47 -4.57 -7.79 -12.04
C ALA A 47 -5.97 -8.35 -11.76
N GLY A 48 -6.99 -7.70 -12.33
CA GLY A 48 -8.39 -8.12 -12.20
C GLY A 48 -9.06 -7.78 -10.87
N LEU A 49 -8.39 -7.08 -9.95
CA LEU A 49 -8.91 -6.74 -8.62
C LEU A 49 -9.48 -5.31 -8.49
N GLY A 50 -9.43 -4.51 -9.55
CA GLY A 50 -9.87 -3.11 -9.50
C GLY A 50 -8.91 -2.22 -8.70
N GLU A 51 -9.46 -1.33 -7.86
CA GLU A 51 -8.67 -0.44 -7.00
C GLU A 51 -8.17 -1.22 -5.76
N VAL A 52 -6.85 -1.45 -5.68
CA VAL A 52 -6.24 -2.32 -4.66
C VAL A 52 -5.42 -1.52 -3.64
N LEU A 53 -5.53 -1.91 -2.36
CA LEU A 53 -4.59 -1.52 -1.32
C LEU A 53 -3.59 -2.65 -1.08
N LEU A 54 -2.31 -2.36 -1.29
CA LEU A 54 -1.21 -3.26 -0.95
C LEU A 54 -0.58 -2.81 0.38
N VAL A 55 -0.32 -3.75 1.29
CA VAL A 55 0.30 -3.46 2.59
C VAL A 55 1.50 -4.38 2.84
N GLY A 56 2.68 -3.81 3.01
CA GLY A 56 3.91 -4.59 3.18
C GLY A 56 5.06 -3.79 3.74
N HIS A 57 6.25 -3.99 3.17
CA HIS A 57 7.51 -3.58 3.77
C HIS A 57 8.37 -2.77 2.78
N ASP A 58 9.18 -1.88 3.34
CA ASP A 58 10.31 -1.29 2.61
C ASP A 58 11.55 -2.19 2.74
N PRO A 59 12.42 -2.24 1.72
CA PRO A 59 12.48 -1.35 0.55
C PRO A 59 11.54 -1.72 -0.61
N ASP A 60 10.87 -2.87 -0.54
CA ASP A 60 10.11 -3.46 -1.66
C ASP A 60 9.01 -2.52 -2.18
N PHE A 61 8.32 -1.79 -1.29
CA PHE A 61 7.28 -0.83 -1.68
C PHE A 61 7.84 0.45 -2.31
N SER A 62 8.98 0.96 -1.83
CA SER A 62 9.66 2.07 -2.51
C SER A 62 10.11 1.66 -3.91
N MET A 63 10.57 0.41 -4.07
CA MET A 63 10.90 -0.16 -5.38
C MET A 63 9.67 -0.33 -6.27
N ALA A 64 8.56 -0.87 -5.75
CA ALA A 64 7.34 -1.01 -6.53
C ALA A 64 6.81 0.33 -7.06
N VAL A 65 6.86 1.40 -6.26
CA VAL A 65 6.53 2.75 -6.73
C VAL A 65 7.48 3.20 -7.84
N HIS A 66 8.78 2.93 -7.69
CA HIS A 66 9.77 3.23 -8.72
C HIS A 66 9.51 2.47 -10.01
N ASP A 67 9.26 1.17 -9.94
CA ASP A 67 9.04 0.32 -11.11
C ASP A 67 7.75 0.70 -11.84
N LEU A 68 6.70 1.10 -11.10
CA LEU A 68 5.44 1.53 -11.68
C LEU A 68 5.51 2.93 -12.31
N THR A 69 6.29 3.85 -11.74
CA THR A 69 6.16 5.29 -12.04
C THR A 69 7.45 5.99 -12.45
N GLY A 70 8.60 5.34 -12.30
CA GLY A 70 9.92 5.93 -12.40
C GLY A 70 10.31 6.82 -11.21
N ALA A 71 9.39 7.15 -10.30
CA ALA A 71 9.67 8.03 -9.18
C ALA A 71 10.61 7.40 -8.15
N GLN A 72 11.56 8.18 -7.64
CA GLN A 72 12.42 7.76 -6.53
C GLN A 72 11.80 8.25 -5.21
N VAL A 73 11.16 7.33 -4.49
CA VAL A 73 10.51 7.64 -3.21
C VAL A 73 11.18 6.91 -2.06
N ARG A 74 10.97 7.45 -0.85
CA ARG A 74 11.29 6.75 0.39
C ARG A 74 10.02 6.62 1.21
N MET A 75 9.39 5.46 1.09
CA MET A 75 8.25 5.10 1.91
C MET A 75 8.68 5.05 3.39
N LYS A 76 7.85 5.62 4.27
CA LYS A 76 8.03 5.56 5.72
C LYS A 76 7.00 4.58 6.26
N LYS A 77 7.28 3.95 7.41
CA LYS A 77 6.30 3.10 8.10
C LYS A 77 4.99 3.87 8.29
N GLY A 78 3.88 3.36 7.74
CA GLY A 78 2.57 4.01 7.78
C GLY A 78 2.39 5.16 6.79
N GLY A 79 3.31 5.32 5.82
CA GLY A 79 3.11 6.20 4.67
C GLY A 79 2.27 5.53 3.59
N LEU A 80 1.74 6.34 2.67
CA LEU A 80 0.85 5.92 1.62
C LEU A 80 1.28 6.52 0.28
N ALA A 81 1.47 5.69 -0.73
CA ALA A 81 1.59 6.10 -2.12
C ALA A 81 0.33 5.69 -2.86
N GLY A 82 -0.24 6.60 -3.66
CA GLY A 82 -1.27 6.28 -4.63
C GLY A 82 -0.69 6.35 -6.02
N VAL A 83 -0.93 5.31 -6.82
CA VAL A 83 -0.46 5.20 -8.19
C VAL A 83 -1.65 4.94 -9.11
N ASP A 84 -1.74 5.68 -10.21
CA ASP A 84 -2.74 5.46 -11.26
C ASP A 84 -2.07 5.50 -12.63
N ARG A 85 -2.29 4.47 -13.46
CA ARG A 85 -1.77 4.37 -14.83
C ARG A 85 -0.28 4.73 -14.99
N GLY A 86 0.54 4.30 -14.03
CA GLY A 86 1.99 4.55 -14.01
C GLY A 86 2.40 5.94 -13.52
N GLU A 87 1.47 6.73 -12.98
CA GLU A 87 1.75 8.02 -12.37
C GLU A 87 1.63 7.95 -10.84
N LEU A 88 2.59 8.55 -10.13
CA LEU A 88 2.49 8.75 -8.68
C LEU A 88 1.58 9.95 -8.40
N ILE A 89 0.30 9.68 -8.13
CA ILE A 89 -0.71 10.72 -7.93
C ILE A 89 -0.67 11.34 -6.53
N VAL A 90 -0.18 10.60 -5.53
CA VAL A 90 -0.06 11.10 -4.16
C VAL A 90 1.03 10.35 -3.40
N MET A 91 1.75 11.06 -2.53
CA MET A 91 2.66 10.49 -1.54
C MET A 91 2.46 11.20 -0.20
N LEU A 92 1.90 10.50 0.77
CA LEU A 92 1.66 11.01 2.12
C LEU A 92 2.53 10.30 3.16
N ARG A 93 3.23 11.10 3.97
CA ARG A 93 3.99 10.65 5.13
C ARG A 93 3.06 10.45 6.33
N PRO A 94 3.46 9.64 7.33
CA PRO A 94 2.66 9.41 8.53
C PRO A 94 2.28 10.69 9.31
N ALA A 95 3.09 11.74 9.24
CA ALA A 95 2.77 13.02 9.87
C ALA A 95 1.65 13.76 9.12
N GLU A 96 1.67 13.72 7.78
CA GLU A 96 0.65 14.34 6.93
C GLU A 96 -0.69 13.61 7.07
N LEU A 97 -0.66 12.27 7.07
CA LEU A 97 -1.87 11.46 7.28
C LEU A 97 -2.53 11.75 8.64
N ARG A 98 -1.76 11.87 9.72
CA ARG A 98 -2.28 12.23 11.04
C ARG A 98 -2.89 13.62 11.07
N ALA A 99 -2.21 14.60 10.46
CA ALA A 99 -2.72 15.96 10.36
C ALA A 99 -4.05 16.02 9.58
N ILE A 100 -4.17 15.25 8.48
CA ILE A 100 -5.39 15.18 7.66
C ILE A 100 -6.51 14.43 8.40
N ALA A 101 -6.19 13.37 9.15
CA ALA A 101 -7.16 12.61 9.93
C ALA A 101 -7.70 13.37 11.16
N GLY A 102 -7.30 14.63 11.37
CA GLY A 102 -7.74 15.46 12.48
C GLY A 102 -7.31 14.93 13.86
N THR A 103 -6.37 13.98 13.88
CA THR A 103 -5.84 13.34 15.09
C THR A 103 -4.46 13.93 15.35
N SER A 104 -4.44 15.03 16.12
CA SER A 104 -3.21 15.67 16.62
C SER A 104 -2.67 14.96 17.85
#